data_AF-A0A9E4XGQ4-F1
#
_entry.id   AF-A0A9E4XGQ4-F1
#
_cell.length_a   1.000
_cell.length_b   1.000
_cell.length_c   1.000
_cell.angle_alpha   90.00
_cell.angle_beta   90.00
_cell.angle_gamma   90.00
#
_symmetry.space_group_name_H-M   'P 1'
#
loop_
_entity.id
_entity.type
_entity.pdbx_description
1 polymer ?
#
loop_
_entity_poly.entity_id
_entity_poly.type
_entity_poly.pdbx_seq_one_letter_code
_entity_poly.pdbx_strand_id
1 'polypeptide(L)'
;MYQLAVFLHVMSAVVWVGGALFLAMVIIPVSRRLPISPPQSAALLGLVARRFRNVSWAAIAVLVATGLFMTLGHWRVTPVELARGDTWFTEVLRTKLGLVLVVIVLSAVHDFAL
;
A
#
# COMPACT_ATOMS: atom_id res chain seq x y z
N MET A 1 -11.96 17.17 -10.85
CA MET A 1 -11.36 15.83 -11.12
C MET A 1 -10.05 15.60 -10.35
N TYR A 2 -9.05 16.47 -10.44
CA TYR A 2 -7.76 16.29 -9.72
C TYR A 2 -7.91 16.10 -8.20
N GLN A 3 -8.70 16.95 -7.52
CA GLN A 3 -8.92 16.86 -6.06
C GLN A 3 -9.48 15.49 -5.63
N LEU A 4 -10.36 14.89 -6.43
CA LEU A 4 -10.89 13.56 -6.16
C LEU A 4 -9.80 12.49 -6.29
N ALA A 5 -8.93 12.59 -7.30
CA ALA A 5 -7.80 11.67 -7.45
C ALA A 5 -6.83 11.78 -6.27
N VAL A 6 -6.52 12.99 -5.81
CA VAL A 6 -5.71 13.23 -4.61
C VAL A 6 -6.37 12.61 -3.38
N PHE A 7 -7.66 12.87 -3.18
CA PHE A 7 -8.42 12.30 -2.06
C PHE A 7 -8.37 10.77 -2.08
N LEU A 8 -8.69 10.14 -3.20
CA LEU A 8 -8.65 8.68 -3.35
C LEU A 8 -7.24 8.12 -3.15
N HIS A 9 -6.21 8.79 -3.66
CA HIS A 9 -4.82 8.38 -3.50
C HIS A 9 -4.42 8.38 -2.01
N VAL A 10 -4.70 9.47 -1.30
CA VAL A 10 -4.38 9.60 0.13
C VAL A 10 -5.19 8.60 0.96
N MET A 11 -6.49 8.46 0.71
CA MET A 11 -7.32 7.47 1.42
C MET A 11 -6.83 6.04 1.18
N SER A 12 -6.39 5.72 -0.03
CA SER A 12 -5.81 4.41 -0.34
C SER A 12 -4.52 4.16 0.45
N ALA A 13 -3.65 5.16 0.55
CA ALA A 13 -2.45 5.08 1.37
C ALA A 13 -2.78 4.91 2.86
N VAL A 14 -3.78 5.63 3.38
CA VAL A 14 -4.23 5.51 4.77
C VAL A 14 -4.78 4.11 5.06
N VAL A 15 -5.63 3.57 4.18
CA VAL A 15 -6.20 2.22 4.35
C VAL A 15 -5.11 1.16 4.32
N TRP A 16 -4.18 1.25 3.37
CA TRP A 16 -3.13 0.26 3.23
C TRP A 16 -2.10 0.32 4.37
N VAL A 17 -1.47 1.48 4.57
CA VAL A 17 -0.41 1.65 5.57
C VAL A 17 -1.00 1.65 6.98
N GLY A 18 -2.07 2.40 7.20
CA GLY A 18 -2.74 2.47 8.51
C GLY A 18 -3.36 1.13 8.92
N GLY A 19 -3.95 0.39 7.97
CA GLY A 19 -4.47 -0.94 8.23
C GLY A 19 -3.38 -1.96 8.58
N ALA A 20 -2.23 -1.91 7.90
CA ALA A 20 -1.09 -2.79 8.18
C ALA A 20 -0.52 -2.51 9.58
N LEU A 21 -0.36 -1.22 9.92
CA LEU A 21 0.05 -0.77 11.24
C LEU A 21 -0.95 -1.20 12.33
N PHE A 22 -2.25 -1.07 12.09
CA PHE A 22 -3.28 -1.53 13.03
C PHE A 22 -3.25 -3.05 13.24
N LEU A 23 -3.10 -3.83 12.16
CA LEU A 23 -2.96 -5.28 12.24
C LEU A 23 -1.73 -5.67 13.09
N ALA A 24 -0.57 -5.07 12.78
CA ALA A 24 0.69 -5.38 13.42
C ALA A 24 0.76 -4.95 14.90
N MET A 25 0.30 -3.74 15.21
CA MET A 25 0.45 -3.14 16.54
C MET A 25 -0.70 -3.44 17.49
N VAL A 26 -1.90 -3.75 16.97
CA VAL A 26 -3.10 -3.93 17.80
C VAL A 26 -3.62 -5.35 17.71
N ILE A 27 -3.99 -5.80 16.51
CA ILE A 27 -4.67 -7.10 16.34
C ILE A 27 -3.75 -8.27 16.69
N ILE A 28 -2.51 -8.27 16.21
CA ILE A 28 -1.56 -9.38 16.50
C ILE A 28 -1.29 -9.49 18.01
N PRO A 29 -0.91 -8.43 18.75
CA PRO A 29 -0.66 -8.51 20.18
C PRO A 29 -1.90 -8.91 20.99
N VAL A 30 -3.08 -8.37 20.66
CA VAL A 30 -4.33 -8.72 21.34
C VAL A 30 -4.67 -10.19 21.11
N SER A 31 -4.59 -10.67 19.87
CA SER A 31 -4.91 -12.06 19.52
C SER A 31 -4.01 -13.06 20.24
N ARG A 32 -2.73 -12.72 20.45
CA ARG A 32 -1.76 -13.55 21.20
C ARG A 32 -2.03 -13.59 22.71
N ARG A 33 -2.78 -12.64 23.25
CA ARG A 33 -3.13 -12.57 24.68
C ARG A 33 -4.52 -13.14 25.00
N LEU A 34 -5.30 -13.50 23.98
CA LEU A 34 -6.61 -14.10 24.20
C LEU A 34 -6.47 -15.44 24.94
N PRO A 35 -7.35 -15.75 25.91
CA PRO A 35 -7.37 -17.03 26.63
C PRO A 35 -7.97 -18.15 25.76
N ILE A 36 -7.47 -18.30 24.54
CA ILE A 36 -7.85 -19.34 23.58
C ILE A 36 -6.61 -20.19 23.23
N SER A 37 -6.82 -21.36 22.65
CA SER A 37 -5.70 -22.23 22.30
C SER A 37 -4.83 -21.58 21.20
N PRO A 38 -3.50 -21.80 21.18
CA PRO A 38 -2.62 -21.24 20.17
C PRO A 38 -3.06 -21.51 18.71
N PRO A 39 -3.58 -22.71 18.36
CA PRO A 39 -4.11 -22.96 17.02
C PRO A 39 -5.32 -22.10 16.66
N GLN A 40 -6.21 -21.83 17.62
CA GLN A 40 -7.40 -20.99 17.39
C GLN A 40 -7.01 -19.52 17.18
N SER A 41 -6.04 -19.02 17.96
CA SER A 41 -5.50 -17.66 17.77
C SER A 41 -4.85 -17.50 16.39
N ALA A 42 -4.05 -18.49 15.97
CA ALA A 42 -3.45 -18.51 14.63
C ALA A 42 -4.49 -18.56 13.50
N ALA A 43 -5.54 -19.37 13.66
CA ALA A 43 -6.63 -19.46 12.68
C ALA A 43 -7.38 -18.13 12.54
N LEU A 44 -7.68 -17.44 13.65
CA LEU A 44 -8.29 -16.11 13.66
C LEU A 44 -7.41 -15.10 12.94
N LEU A 45 -6.12 -15.04 13.29
CA LEU A 45 -5.17 -14.14 12.63
C LEU A 45 -5.06 -14.43 11.14
N GLY A 46 -5.04 -15.69 10.73
CA GLY A 46 -5.03 -16.08 9.32
C GLY A 46 -6.28 -15.62 8.57
N LEU A 47 -7.47 -15.68 9.18
CA LEU A 47 -8.71 -15.17 8.57
C LEU A 47 -8.68 -13.65 8.42
N VAL A 48 -8.26 -12.94 9.47
CA VAL A 48 -8.14 -11.47 9.43
C VAL A 48 -7.11 -11.04 8.39
N ALA A 49 -5.94 -11.68 8.37
CA ALA A 49 -4.86 -11.38 7.42
C ALA A 49 -5.32 -11.60 5.97
N ARG A 50 -5.98 -12.73 5.66
CA ARG A 50 -6.52 -12.99 4.31
C ARG A 50 -7.57 -11.97 3.90
N ARG A 51 -8.45 -11.56 4.83
CA ARG A 51 -9.46 -10.54 4.53
C ARG A 51 -8.83 -9.18 4.31
N PHE A 52 -7.86 -8.81 5.14
CA PHE A 52 -7.12 -7.55 5.02
C PHE A 52 -6.33 -7.50 3.73
N ARG A 53 -5.63 -8.58 3.35
CA ARG A 53 -4.92 -8.71 2.07
C ARG A 53 -5.77 -8.24 0.90
N ASN A 54 -7.00 -8.74 0.75
CA ASN A 54 -7.88 -8.33 -0.34
C ASN A 54 -8.20 -6.82 -0.32
N VAL A 55 -8.36 -6.23 0.88
CA VAL A 55 -8.58 -4.78 1.04
C VAL A 55 -7.31 -3.99 0.71
N SER A 56 -6.16 -4.45 1.18
CA SER A 56 -4.85 -3.84 0.92
C SER A 56 -4.54 -3.82 -0.57
N TRP A 57 -4.75 -4.93 -1.28
CA TRP A 57 -4.51 -5.01 -2.72
C TRP A 57 -5.47 -4.14 -3.53
N ALA A 58 -6.74 -4.04 -3.11
CA ALA A 58 -7.67 -3.08 -3.71
C ALA A 58 -7.21 -1.63 -3.49
N ALA A 59 -6.74 -1.29 -2.27
CA ALA A 59 -6.20 0.03 -1.97
C ALA A 59 -4.92 0.32 -2.78
N ILE A 60 -4.00 -0.63 -2.91
CA ILE A 60 -2.80 -0.49 -3.76
C ILE A 60 -3.19 -0.23 -5.22
N ALA A 61 -4.17 -0.97 -5.76
CA ALA A 61 -4.64 -0.75 -7.13
C ALA A 61 -5.18 0.68 -7.33
N VAL A 62 -5.99 1.18 -6.40
CA VAL A 62 -6.50 2.56 -6.43
C VAL A 62 -5.36 3.58 -6.27
N LEU A 63 -4.40 3.33 -5.38
CA LEU A 63 -3.22 4.16 -5.17
C LEU A 63 -2.40 4.31 -6.47
N VAL A 64 -2.13 3.19 -7.16
CA VAL A 64 -1.37 3.19 -8.42
C VAL A 64 -2.17 3.88 -9.53
N ALA A 65 -3.45 3.55 -9.71
CA ALA A 65 -4.28 4.15 -10.74
C ALA A 65 -4.41 5.68 -10.58
N THR A 66 -4.67 6.14 -9.36
CA THR A 66 -4.77 7.58 -9.05
C THR A 66 -3.41 8.28 -9.16
N GLY A 67 -2.32 7.63 -8.75
CA GLY A 67 -0.96 8.12 -8.91
C GLY A 67 -0.60 8.35 -10.38
N LEU A 68 -0.84 7.35 -11.22
CA LEU A 68 -0.64 7.45 -12.68
C LEU A 68 -1.49 8.54 -13.31
N PHE A 69 -2.77 8.63 -12.93
CA PHE A 69 -3.67 9.68 -13.41
C PHE A 69 -3.14 11.08 -13.08
N MET A 70 -2.65 11.31 -11.86
CA MET A 70 -2.08 12.60 -11.47
C MET A 70 -0.77 12.88 -12.23
N THR A 71 0.14 11.91 -12.31
CA THR A 71 1.44 12.07 -12.97
C THR A 71 1.32 12.34 -14.46
N LEU A 72 0.50 11.56 -15.18
CA LEU A 72 0.33 11.67 -16.63
C LEU A 72 -0.64 12.78 -17.03
N GLY A 73 -1.73 12.94 -16.28
CA GLY A 73 -2.80 13.89 -16.63
C GLY A 73 -2.54 15.31 -16.14
N HIS A 74 -2.26 15.46 -14.85
CA HIS A 74 -2.09 16.79 -14.23
C HIS A 74 -0.65 17.31 -14.39
N TRP A 75 0.34 16.52 -13.97
CA TRP A 75 1.75 16.93 -13.98
C TRP A 75 2.41 16.72 -15.36
N ARG A 76 1.76 15.98 -16.27
CA ARG A 76 2.20 15.72 -17.64
C ARG A 76 3.63 15.19 -17.76
N VAL A 77 4.10 14.48 -16.73
CA VAL A 77 5.45 13.90 -16.73
C VAL A 77 5.45 12.69 -17.66
N THR A 78 6.29 12.72 -18.68
CA THR A 78 6.45 11.60 -19.60
C THR A 78 7.33 10.50 -18.97
N PRO A 79 7.21 9.23 -19.41
CA PRO A 79 8.08 8.15 -18.94
C PRO A 79 9.56 8.43 -19.18
N VAL A 80 9.90 9.15 -20.26
CA VAL A 80 11.28 9.52 -20.59
C VAL A 80 11.82 10.56 -19.61
N GLU A 81 11.05 11.60 -19.29
CA GLU A 81 11.44 12.62 -18.31
C GLU A 81 11.58 12.01 -16.90
N LEU A 82 10.67 11.11 -16.53
CA LEU A 82 10.73 10.38 -15.27
C LEU A 82 11.99 9.49 -15.20
N ALA A 83 12.34 8.81 -16.29
CA ALA A 83 13.52 7.96 -16.35
C ALA A 83 14.81 8.76 -16.22
N ARG A 84 14.92 9.90 -16.94
CA ARG A 84 16.09 10.77 -16.87
C ARG A 84 16.25 11.42 -15.50
N GLY A 85 15.16 11.94 -14.94
CA GLY A 85 15.18 12.59 -13.64
C GLY A 85 15.97 13.90 -13.63
N ASP A 86 15.96 14.65 -14.74
CA ASP A 86 16.77 15.85 -14.94
C ASP A 86 16.34 17.04 -14.06
N THR A 87 15.12 17.00 -13.52
CA THR A 87 14.59 18.03 -12.61
C THR A 87 14.44 17.49 -11.18
N TRP A 88 14.53 18.38 -10.19
CA TRP A 88 14.31 18.04 -8.78
C TRP A 88 12.97 17.31 -8.57
N PHE A 89 11.92 17.73 -9.28
CA PHE A 89 10.59 17.13 -9.16
C PHE A 89 10.57 15.71 -9.71
N THR A 90 11.13 15.50 -10.92
CA THR A 90 11.20 14.18 -11.55
C THR A 90 12.11 13.21 -10.80
N GLU A 91 13.18 13.71 -10.18
CA GLU A 91 14.07 12.91 -9.36
C GLU A 91 13.38 12.43 -8.07
N VAL A 92 12.72 13.34 -7.34
CA VAL A 92 11.95 13.00 -6.13
C VAL A 92 10.82 12.04 -6.49
N LEU A 93 10.11 12.28 -7.59
CA LEU A 93 9.03 11.41 -8.05
C LEU A 93 9.56 10.01 -8.42
N ARG A 94 10.69 9.92 -9.14
CA ARG A 94 11.35 8.66 -9.49
C ARG A 94 11.71 7.87 -8.24
N THR A 95 12.37 8.51 -7.27
CA THR A 95 12.74 7.88 -6.00
C THR A 95 11.50 7.41 -5.23
N LYS A 96 10.46 8.25 -5.13
CA LYS A 96 9.18 7.88 -4.50
C LYS A 96 8.57 6.65 -5.17
N LEU A 97 8.50 6.61 -6.49
CA LEU A 97 7.93 5.46 -7.22
C LEU A 97 8.77 4.20 -7.05
N GLY A 98 10.10 4.33 -7.04
CA GLY A 98 11.01 3.22 -6.74
C GLY A 98 10.76 2.64 -5.34
N LEU A 99 10.66 3.50 -4.32
CA LEU A 99 10.36 3.08 -2.94
C LEU A 99 8.98 2.40 -2.84
N VAL A 100 7.96 2.98 -3.46
CA VAL A 100 6.60 2.39 -3.47
C VAL A 100 6.61 1.04 -4.16
N LEU A 101 7.33 0.89 -5.28
CA LEU A 101 7.47 -0.39 -5.98
C LEU A 101 8.14 -1.44 -5.08
N VAL A 102 9.22 -1.09 -4.39
CA VAL A 102 9.89 -1.99 -3.44
C VAL A 102 8.91 -2.43 -2.34
N VAL A 103 8.15 -1.51 -1.75
CA VAL A 103 7.16 -1.84 -0.71
C VAL A 103 6.04 -2.74 -1.26
N ILE A 104 5.56 -2.50 -2.48
CA ILE A 104 4.56 -3.36 -3.13
C ILE A 104 5.10 -4.77 -3.35
N VAL A 105 6.34 -4.91 -3.83
CA VAL A 105 6.99 -6.21 -4.04
C VAL A 105 7.17 -6.95 -2.72
N LEU A 106 7.67 -6.27 -1.67
CA LEU A 106 7.80 -6.85 -0.33
C LEU A 106 6.44 -7.29 0.21
N SER A 107 5.39 -6.49 0.00
CA SER A 107 4.02 -6.83 0.39
C SER A 107 3.50 -8.04 -0.37
N ALA A 108 3.78 -8.16 -1.68
CA ALA A 108 3.42 -9.34 -2.48
C ALA A 108 4.11 -10.60 -1.99
N VAL A 109 5.41 -10.53 -1.72
CA VAL A 109 6.17 -11.66 -1.18
C VAL A 109 5.61 -12.05 0.18
N HIS A 110 5.38 -11.08 1.07
CA HIS A 110 4.80 -11.34 2.39
C HIS A 110 3.39 -11.95 2.34
N ASP A 111 2.55 -11.52 1.41
CA ASP A 111 1.13 -11.90 1.38
C ASP A 111 0.84 -13.21 0.63
N PHE A 112 1.73 -13.61 -0.28
CA PHE A 112 1.53 -14.75 -1.17
C PHE A 112 2.60 -15.84 -1.07
N ALA A 113 3.82 -15.52 -0.62
CA ALA A 113 4.92 -16.48 -0.51
C ALA A 113 5.31 -16.82 0.94
N LEU A 114 4.98 -15.96 1.90
CA LEU A 114 5.20 -16.14 3.34
C LEU A 114 3.86 -16.33 4.07
#